data_AF-A0A977PTK5-F1
#
_entry.id   AF-A0A977PTK5-F1
#
_cell.length_a   1.000
_cell.length_b   1.000
_cell.length_c   1.000
_cell.angle_alpha   90.00
_cell.angle_beta   90.00
_cell.angle_gamma   90.00
#
_symmetry.space_group_name_H-M   'P 1'
#
loop_
_entity.id
_entity.type
_entity.pdbx_description
1 polymer ?
#
loop_
_entity_poly.entity_id
_entity_poly.type
_entity_poly.pdbx_seq_one_letter_code
_entity_poly.pdbx_strand_id
1 'polypeptide(L)'
;MLKENPKSIKITMLGDQASGKTCYILGIYANIALGNHGLTVHCIDDEENHELSKLCQNLVERNDNVRFPPATSTTKIYRFRCKNELTRIVADFEWIDYRGSALSDEPSKEDVKELNHYLQSSQCLFLCISGELLAKKVAQNDFVELSFKTKAHQMQRILGQIRTIHQPNTSLYPIIITISKYDYCYKNKEERSSENIVKDITTIFHPLFVQGSPWIVLICPITLGAELAENPSGGKIYPVNCDIPIFFALYCNLLTKTAVEAKQIKSLWLKLKSMERMPWYRIPLFSYHKKLNLLKQDLYKIKRSYDLNFKHLNALASCLQEVQQTAPIYKEGKVAQLQLSDSPLENHPIHDWFSENHNSFI
;
A
#
# COMPACT_ATOMS: atom_id res chain seq x y z
N MET A 1 -30.55 0.02 -4.85
CA MET A 1 -29.32 -0.76 -5.06
C MET A 1 -28.23 -0.21 -4.16
N LEU A 2 -28.03 -0.80 -2.98
CA LEU A 2 -26.84 -0.51 -2.18
C LEU A 2 -25.69 -1.30 -2.83
N LYS A 3 -24.88 -0.63 -3.65
CA LYS A 3 -23.57 -1.17 -4.06
C LYS A 3 -22.79 -1.33 -2.76
N GLU A 4 -22.45 -2.57 -2.39
CA GLU A 4 -21.44 -2.80 -1.37
C GLU A 4 -20.19 -2.03 -1.81
N ASN A 5 -19.88 -0.93 -1.12
CA ASN A 5 -18.61 -0.25 -1.33
C ASN A 5 -17.53 -1.28 -0.99
N PRO A 6 -16.58 -1.57 -1.90
CA PRO A 6 -15.43 -2.37 -1.53
C PRO A 6 -14.81 -1.71 -0.30
N LYS A 7 -14.58 -2.50 0.76
CA LYS A 7 -13.94 -2.00 1.99
C LYS A 7 -12.65 -1.27 1.58
N SER A 8 -12.62 0.03 1.80
CA SER A 8 -11.47 0.88 1.45
C SER A 8 -10.23 0.43 2.21
N ILE A 9 -9.09 0.36 1.53
CA ILE A 9 -7.79 0.08 2.16
C ILE A 9 -7.37 1.31 2.95
N LYS A 10 -7.12 1.17 4.24
CA LYS A 10 -6.65 2.28 5.08
C LYS A 10 -5.14 2.30 5.16
N ILE A 11 -4.56 3.43 4.81
CA ILE A 11 -3.12 3.69 4.79
C ILE A 11 -2.82 4.79 5.81
N THR A 12 -1.88 4.53 6.71
CA THR A 12 -1.40 5.53 7.66
C THR A 12 0.03 5.93 7.31
N MET A 13 0.29 7.23 7.18
CA MET A 13 1.61 7.75 6.88
C MET A 13 2.18 8.55 8.04
N LEU A 14 3.36 8.13 8.49
CA LEU A 14 4.10 8.68 9.61
C LEU A 14 5.43 9.22 9.14
N GLY A 15 5.92 10.27 9.79
CA GLY A 15 7.22 10.84 9.53
C GLY A 15 7.30 12.24 10.10
N ASP A 16 8.53 12.75 10.25
CA ASP A 16 8.79 14.09 10.74
C ASP A 16 8.07 15.18 9.90
N GLN A 17 7.87 16.37 10.46
CA GLN A 17 7.23 17.49 9.77
C GLN A 17 7.90 17.83 8.43
N ALA A 18 9.24 17.72 8.34
CA ALA A 18 10.00 18.02 7.12
C ALA A 18 10.22 16.80 6.19
N SER A 19 9.64 15.64 6.49
CA SER A 19 9.81 14.40 5.72
C SER A 19 9.10 14.38 4.35
N GLY A 20 8.40 15.45 3.96
CA GLY A 20 7.82 15.57 2.61
C GLY A 20 6.53 14.76 2.37
N LYS A 21 5.85 14.31 3.42
CA LYS A 21 4.57 13.57 3.40
C LYS A 21 3.52 14.17 2.45
N THR A 22 3.13 15.42 2.66
CA THR A 22 2.08 16.08 1.89
C THR A 22 2.51 16.29 0.43
N CYS A 23 3.78 16.69 0.21
CA CYS A 23 4.34 16.80 -1.14
C CYS A 23 4.32 15.44 -1.87
N TYR A 24 4.60 14.35 -1.17
CA TYR A 24 4.52 13.00 -1.73
C TYR A 24 3.10 12.65 -2.19
N ILE A 25 2.07 12.93 -1.38
CA ILE A 25 0.66 12.75 -1.79
C ILE A 25 0.34 13.56 -3.05
N LEU A 26 0.80 14.81 -3.13
CA LEU A 26 0.62 15.64 -4.32
C LEU A 26 1.36 15.07 -5.54
N GLY A 27 2.54 14.49 -5.34
CA GLY A 27 3.29 13.79 -6.38
C GLY A 27 2.55 12.58 -6.94
N ILE A 28 1.95 11.78 -6.06
CA ILE A 28 1.09 10.65 -6.45
C ILE A 28 -0.12 11.15 -7.24
N TYR A 29 -0.82 12.16 -6.71
CA TYR A 29 -1.99 12.72 -7.36
C TYR A 29 -1.64 13.24 -8.76
N ALA A 30 -0.56 13.99 -8.91
CA ALA A 30 -0.12 14.51 -10.20
C ALA A 30 0.38 13.41 -11.16
N ASN A 31 1.15 12.43 -10.68
CA ASN A 31 1.81 11.43 -11.52
C ASN A 31 0.87 10.27 -11.91
N ILE A 32 0.08 9.76 -10.96
CA ILE A 32 -0.76 8.57 -11.16
C ILE A 32 -2.13 8.94 -11.76
N ALA A 33 -2.57 10.20 -11.68
CA ALA A 33 -3.75 10.66 -12.42
C ALA A 33 -3.56 10.55 -13.95
N LEU A 34 -2.33 10.72 -14.44
CA LEU A 34 -1.97 10.58 -15.87
C LEU A 34 -1.96 9.12 -16.35
N GLY A 35 -1.96 8.18 -15.40
CA GLY A 35 -1.89 6.75 -15.65
C GLY A 35 -0.47 6.24 -15.79
N ASN A 36 -0.02 5.47 -14.80
CA ASN A 36 1.25 4.76 -14.85
C ASN A 36 1.02 3.25 -14.80
N HIS A 37 1.74 2.49 -15.63
CA HIS A 37 1.61 1.04 -15.75
C HIS A 37 0.15 0.54 -15.93
N GLY A 38 -0.68 1.30 -16.67
CA GLY A 38 -2.10 0.98 -16.90
C GLY A 38 -3.03 1.28 -15.71
N LEU A 39 -2.49 1.75 -14.59
CA LEU A 39 -3.23 2.13 -13.39
C LEU A 39 -3.37 3.64 -13.29
N THR A 40 -4.56 4.08 -12.91
CA THR A 40 -4.87 5.49 -12.64
C THR A 40 -5.41 5.64 -11.23
N VAL A 41 -5.10 6.75 -10.57
CA VAL A 41 -5.60 7.07 -9.23
C VAL A 41 -6.32 8.41 -9.31
N HIS A 42 -7.55 8.42 -8.80
CA HIS A 42 -8.41 9.60 -8.79
C HIS A 42 -8.92 9.85 -7.39
N CYS A 43 -9.07 11.12 -7.01
CA CYS A 43 -9.77 11.45 -5.77
C CYS A 43 -11.27 11.11 -5.93
N ILE A 44 -11.88 10.58 -4.86
CA ILE A 44 -13.29 10.16 -4.87
C ILE A 44 -14.21 11.35 -4.58
N ASP A 45 -13.77 12.27 -3.75
CA ASP A 45 -14.52 13.44 -3.31
C ASP A 45 -14.17 14.66 -4.18
N ASP A 46 -15.20 15.37 -4.66
CA ASP A 46 -15.01 16.48 -5.61
C ASP A 46 -14.35 17.70 -4.95
N GLU A 47 -14.62 17.95 -3.66
CA GLU A 47 -14.01 19.05 -2.91
C GLU A 47 -12.54 18.77 -2.63
N GLU A 48 -12.22 17.56 -2.15
CA GLU A 48 -10.84 17.08 -1.97
C GLU A 48 -10.07 17.12 -3.30
N ASN A 49 -10.71 16.71 -4.41
CA ASN A 49 -10.12 16.74 -5.74
C ASN A 49 -9.77 18.16 -6.20
N HIS A 50 -10.65 19.13 -5.94
CA HIS A 50 -10.41 20.54 -6.28
C HIS A 50 -9.28 21.15 -5.45
N GLU A 51 -9.21 20.84 -4.16
CA GLU A 51 -8.10 21.27 -3.29
C GLU A 51 -6.76 20.70 -3.78
N LEU A 52 -6.70 19.39 -4.03
CA LEU A 52 -5.50 18.73 -4.55
C LEU A 52 -5.08 19.27 -5.92
N SER A 53 -6.04 19.52 -6.82
CA SER A 53 -5.78 20.14 -8.13
C SER A 53 -5.10 21.50 -7.99
N LYS A 54 -5.59 22.36 -7.10
CA LYS A 54 -4.98 23.67 -6.83
C LYS A 54 -3.56 23.55 -6.27
N LEU A 55 -3.35 22.64 -5.33
CA LEU A 55 -2.03 22.40 -4.75
C LEU A 55 -1.04 21.88 -5.79
N CYS A 56 -1.48 20.99 -6.69
CA CYS A 56 -0.65 20.51 -7.79
C CYS A 56 -0.38 21.59 -8.84
N GLN A 57 -1.36 22.45 -9.14
CA GLN A 57 -1.16 23.61 -10.01
C GLN A 57 -0.07 24.54 -9.44
N ASN A 58 -0.12 24.84 -8.14
CA ASN A 58 0.93 25.62 -7.47
C ASN A 58 2.32 24.98 -7.58
N LEU A 59 2.43 23.65 -7.43
CA LEU A 59 3.69 22.91 -7.59
C LEU A 59 4.31 23.07 -8.99
N VAL A 60 3.46 23.17 -10.03
CA VAL A 60 3.86 23.25 -11.43
C VAL A 60 4.10 24.68 -11.90
N GLU A 61 3.25 25.63 -11.51
CA GLU A 61 3.26 27.03 -11.97
C GLU A 61 4.40 27.87 -11.41
N ARG A 62 5.18 27.34 -10.46
CA ARG A 62 6.39 28.00 -9.93
C ARG A 62 6.11 29.35 -9.28
N ASN A 63 4.97 29.49 -8.61
CA ASN A 63 4.68 30.70 -7.84
C ASN A 63 5.55 30.72 -6.56
N ASP A 64 6.58 31.57 -6.55
CA ASP A 64 7.68 31.60 -5.57
C ASP A 64 7.24 31.67 -4.09
N ASN A 65 6.07 32.22 -3.80
CA ASN A 65 5.59 32.39 -2.42
C ASN A 65 4.68 31.25 -1.91
N VAL A 66 4.19 30.35 -2.76
CA VAL A 66 3.16 29.33 -2.38
C VAL A 66 3.36 27.97 -3.07
N ARG A 67 4.54 27.72 -3.67
CA ARG A 67 4.76 26.52 -4.50
C ARG A 67 4.56 25.21 -3.74
N PHE A 68 5.10 25.09 -2.53
CA PHE A 68 4.99 23.88 -1.71
C PHE A 68 3.94 24.06 -0.61
N PRO A 69 3.16 23.02 -0.29
CA PRO A 69 2.19 23.10 0.79
C PRO A 69 2.89 23.34 2.14
N PRO A 70 2.28 24.12 3.05
CA PRO A 70 2.79 24.24 4.41
C PRO A 70 2.70 22.90 5.13
N ALA A 71 3.44 22.78 6.23
CA ALA A 71 3.36 21.62 7.08
C ALA A 71 1.93 21.39 7.61
N THR A 72 1.48 20.13 7.56
CA THR A 72 0.17 19.69 8.05
C THR A 72 0.01 19.96 9.55
N SER A 73 -0.88 20.90 9.91
CA SER A 73 -1.20 21.26 11.30
C SER A 73 -2.24 20.33 11.93
N THR A 74 -3.12 19.73 11.11
CA THR A 74 -4.19 18.80 11.50
C THR A 74 -4.16 17.57 10.61
N THR A 75 -4.45 16.38 11.15
CA THR A 75 -4.57 15.16 10.34
C THR A 75 -5.51 15.38 9.16
N LYS A 76 -5.06 15.03 7.95
CA LYS A 76 -5.89 15.05 6.74
C LYS A 76 -6.13 13.62 6.26
N ILE A 77 -7.34 13.36 5.78
CA ILE A 77 -7.73 12.08 5.18
C ILE A 77 -8.06 12.36 3.73
N TYR A 78 -7.41 11.64 2.82
CA TYR A 78 -7.68 11.70 1.39
C TYR A 78 -8.30 10.40 0.93
N ARG A 79 -9.33 10.46 0.09
CA ARG A 79 -9.97 9.26 -0.47
C ARG A 79 -9.66 9.11 -1.94
N PHE A 80 -9.06 7.97 -2.29
CA PHE A 80 -8.62 7.69 -3.64
C PHE A 80 -9.23 6.41 -4.18
N ARG A 81 -9.39 6.37 -5.50
CA ARG A 81 -9.84 5.22 -6.26
C ARG A 81 -8.78 4.87 -7.30
N CYS A 82 -8.22 3.68 -7.17
CA CYS A 82 -7.35 3.10 -8.19
C CYS A 82 -8.20 2.36 -9.24
N LYS A 83 -7.98 2.67 -10.51
CA LYS A 83 -8.61 1.99 -11.66
C LYS A 83 -7.56 1.47 -12.62
N ASN A 84 -7.85 0.32 -13.24
CA ASN A 84 -7.14 -0.20 -14.40
C ASN A 84 -7.91 0.13 -15.69
N GLU A 85 -7.19 0.38 -16.79
CA GLU A 85 -7.76 0.65 -18.12
C GLU A 85 -8.86 1.73 -18.08
N LEU A 86 -8.70 2.73 -17.20
CA LEU A 86 -9.63 3.84 -16.93
C LEU A 86 -11.06 3.47 -16.44
N THR A 87 -11.41 2.19 -16.40
CA THR A 87 -12.79 1.74 -16.24
C THR A 87 -13.01 0.81 -15.05
N ARG A 88 -12.02 -0.04 -14.72
CA ARG A 88 -12.19 -1.09 -13.72
C ARG A 88 -11.60 -0.69 -12.39
N ILE A 89 -12.41 -0.67 -11.34
CA ILE A 89 -11.95 -0.38 -9.97
C ILE A 89 -11.07 -1.54 -9.49
N VAL A 90 -9.83 -1.22 -9.15
CA VAL A 90 -8.87 -2.15 -8.52
C VAL A 90 -9.07 -2.13 -7.01
N ALA A 91 -9.07 -0.93 -6.43
CA ALA A 91 -9.30 -0.70 -5.01
C ALA A 91 -9.65 0.77 -4.76
N ASP A 92 -10.42 1.00 -3.70
CA ASP A 92 -10.50 2.31 -3.05
C ASP A 92 -9.56 2.30 -1.84
N PHE A 93 -8.93 3.43 -1.54
CA PHE A 93 -8.06 3.57 -0.37
C PHE A 93 -8.22 4.94 0.30
N GLU A 94 -8.16 4.93 1.63
CA GLU A 94 -8.11 6.10 2.48
C GLU A 94 -6.66 6.33 2.93
N TRP A 95 -6.13 7.51 2.64
CA TRP A 95 -4.78 7.90 3.01
C TRP A 95 -4.83 8.94 4.13
N ILE A 96 -4.28 8.57 5.28
CA ILE A 96 -4.21 9.43 6.45
C ILE A 96 -2.83 10.08 6.50
N ASP A 97 -2.76 11.37 6.16
CA ASP A 97 -1.58 12.22 6.36
C ASP A 97 -1.58 12.70 7.81
N TYR A 98 -0.92 11.93 8.67
CA TYR A 98 -0.87 12.20 10.09
C TYR A 98 0.10 13.35 10.37
N ARG A 99 -0.32 14.32 11.19
CA ARG A 99 0.45 15.53 11.46
C ARG A 99 1.81 15.19 12.08
N GLY A 100 2.88 15.79 11.56
CA GLY A 100 4.26 15.48 12.00
C GLY A 100 4.52 15.81 13.47
N SER A 101 3.85 16.85 14.00
CA SER A 101 3.98 17.28 15.40
C SER A 101 3.42 16.26 16.40
N ALA A 102 2.64 15.27 15.97
CA ALA A 102 2.13 14.22 16.86
C ALA A 102 3.16 13.08 17.08
N LEU A 103 4.26 13.07 16.31
CA LEU A 103 5.47 12.31 16.63
C LEU A 103 6.45 13.12 17.49
N SER A 104 5.98 14.20 18.13
CA SER A 104 6.77 14.96 19.09
C SER A 104 7.13 14.09 20.30
N ASP A 105 8.10 14.58 21.07
CA ASP A 105 8.54 13.89 22.28
C ASP A 105 7.50 14.00 23.41
N GLU A 106 6.55 14.95 23.29
CA GLU A 106 5.40 15.15 24.17
C GLU A 106 4.09 15.28 23.36
N PRO A 107 3.52 14.15 22.88
CA PRO A 107 2.24 14.17 22.19
C PRO A 107 1.09 14.40 23.18
N SER A 108 0.02 15.09 22.76
CA SER A 108 -1.18 15.22 23.58
C SER A 108 -1.89 13.87 23.76
N LYS A 109 -2.75 13.74 24.78
CA LYS A 109 -3.55 12.51 24.97
C LYS A 109 -4.49 12.26 23.80
N GLU A 110 -5.01 13.33 23.22
CA GLU A 110 -5.89 13.34 22.06
C GLU A 110 -5.14 12.81 20.83
N ASP A 111 -3.91 13.26 20.59
CA ASP A 111 -3.06 12.77 19.50
C ASP A 111 -2.85 11.26 19.60
N VAL A 112 -2.45 10.79 20.79
CA VAL A 112 -2.19 9.36 21.01
C VAL A 112 -3.46 8.53 20.78
N LYS A 113 -4.63 9.02 21.22
CA LYS A 113 -5.91 8.33 20.99
C LYS A 113 -6.28 8.29 19.51
N GLU A 114 -6.15 9.41 18.81
CA GLU A 114 -6.45 9.52 17.38
C GLU A 114 -5.53 8.61 16.56
N LEU A 115 -4.21 8.65 16.83
CA LEU A 115 -3.24 7.78 16.19
C LEU A 115 -3.57 6.30 16.41
N ASN A 116 -3.83 5.90 17.66
CA ASN A 116 -4.21 4.52 17.97
C ASN A 116 -5.47 4.08 17.23
N HIS A 117 -6.48 4.96 17.14
CA HIS A 117 -7.71 4.68 16.39
C HIS A 117 -7.41 4.38 14.89
N TYR A 118 -6.55 5.18 14.27
CA TYR A 118 -6.16 4.94 12.88
C TYR A 118 -5.31 3.68 12.71
N LEU A 119 -4.32 3.47 13.57
CA LEU A 119 -3.44 2.29 13.53
C LEU A 119 -4.21 0.97 13.69
N GLN A 120 -5.28 0.97 14.48
CA GLN A 120 -6.15 -0.19 14.65
C GLN A 120 -6.89 -0.60 13.38
N SER A 121 -7.28 0.38 12.56
CA SER A 121 -8.02 0.12 11.33
C SER A 121 -7.17 0.15 10.07
N SER A 122 -5.91 0.60 10.19
CA SER A 122 -4.95 0.63 9.10
C SER A 122 -4.57 -0.76 8.63
N GLN A 123 -4.36 -0.91 7.33
CA GLN A 123 -3.91 -2.15 6.67
C GLN A 123 -2.50 -1.98 6.10
N CYS A 124 -1.92 -0.79 6.19
CA CYS A 124 -0.61 -0.47 5.66
C CYS A 124 -0.01 0.74 6.38
N LEU A 125 1.27 0.65 6.72
CA LEU A 125 2.00 1.73 7.36
C LEU A 125 3.08 2.28 6.44
N PHE A 126 3.08 3.60 6.24
CA PHE A 126 4.13 4.32 5.56
C PHE A 126 5.00 5.04 6.60
N LEU A 127 6.31 4.87 6.50
CA LEU A 127 7.31 5.54 7.31
C LEU A 127 8.14 6.43 6.38
N CYS A 128 7.99 7.74 6.51
CA CYS A 128 8.63 8.74 5.65
C CYS A 128 9.90 9.27 6.31
N ILE A 129 11.04 9.05 5.66
CA ILE A 129 12.35 9.53 6.07
C ILE A 129 12.86 10.53 5.03
N SER A 130 13.27 11.73 5.46
CA SER A 130 13.91 12.70 4.56
C SER A 130 15.30 12.22 4.16
N GLY A 131 15.56 12.14 2.85
CA GLY A 131 16.85 11.85 2.26
C GLY A 131 17.93 12.88 2.63
N GLU A 132 17.55 14.12 2.93
CA GLU A 132 18.48 15.16 3.42
C GLU A 132 19.23 14.70 4.68
N LEU A 133 18.55 13.97 5.57
CA LEU A 133 19.14 13.43 6.81
C LEU A 133 20.08 12.23 6.56
N LEU A 134 20.06 11.68 5.34
CA LEU A 134 20.86 10.53 4.91
C LEU A 134 21.96 10.92 3.91
N ALA A 135 22.15 12.22 3.67
CA ALA A 135 23.07 12.73 2.66
C ALA A 135 24.55 12.47 2.98
N LYS A 136 24.89 12.38 4.27
CA LYS A 136 26.25 12.06 4.72
C LYS A 136 26.32 10.60 5.17
N LYS A 137 27.51 10.02 5.06
CA LYS A 137 27.78 8.69 5.61
C LYS A 137 27.59 8.74 7.13
N VAL A 138 26.79 7.82 7.65
CA VAL A 138 26.46 7.75 9.07
C VAL A 138 27.55 6.95 9.78
N ALA A 139 28.24 7.55 10.76
CA ALA A 139 29.16 6.80 11.60
C ALA A 139 28.38 5.94 12.61
N GLN A 140 29.02 4.89 13.14
CA GLN A 140 28.34 3.94 14.03
C GLN A 140 27.75 4.61 15.29
N ASN A 141 28.37 5.68 15.78
CA ASN A 141 27.91 6.40 16.97
C ASN A 141 26.77 7.39 16.68
N ASP A 142 26.52 7.71 15.41
CA ASP A 142 25.56 8.75 15.01
C ASP A 142 24.16 8.19 14.75
N PHE A 143 23.99 6.86 14.76
CA PHE A 143 22.70 6.22 14.51
C PHE A 143 21.64 6.59 15.55
N VAL A 144 22.05 6.85 16.80
CA VAL A 144 21.15 7.33 17.85
C VAL A 144 20.64 8.72 17.45
N GLU A 145 21.53 9.67 17.20
CA GLU A 145 21.17 11.03 16.79
C GLU A 145 20.29 11.03 15.53
N LEU A 146 20.66 10.23 14.53
CA LEU A 146 19.90 10.07 13.30
C LEU A 146 18.49 9.52 13.58
N SER A 147 18.34 8.55 14.48
CA SER A 147 17.02 8.02 14.87
C SER A 147 16.12 9.06 15.55
N PHE A 148 16.71 10.05 16.24
CA PHE A 148 15.97 11.18 16.81
C PHE A 148 15.59 12.20 15.74
N LYS A 149 16.52 12.60 14.87
CA LYS A 149 16.26 13.56 13.78
C LYS A 149 15.21 13.05 12.79
N THR A 150 15.26 11.77 12.47
CA THR A 150 14.29 11.12 11.57
C THR A 150 12.98 10.77 12.27
N LYS A 151 12.89 10.93 13.59
CA LYS A 151 11.79 10.41 14.45
C LYS A 151 11.56 8.90 14.32
N ALA A 152 12.56 8.15 13.85
CA ALA A 152 12.48 6.70 13.70
C ALA A 152 12.29 5.96 15.03
N HIS A 153 12.84 6.47 16.13
CA HIS A 153 12.62 5.90 17.46
C HIS A 153 11.12 5.93 17.86
N GLN A 154 10.40 7.01 17.54
CA GLN A 154 8.95 7.10 17.77
C GLN A 154 8.19 6.13 16.86
N MET A 155 8.56 6.09 15.58
CA MET A 155 7.95 5.16 14.62
C MET A 155 8.17 3.70 15.04
N GLN A 156 9.33 3.35 15.60
CA GLN A 156 9.58 2.01 16.17
C GLN A 156 8.70 1.70 17.38
N ARG A 157 8.47 2.66 18.26
CA ARG A 157 7.53 2.50 19.38
C ARG A 157 6.12 2.17 18.86
N ILE A 158 5.69 2.85 17.81
CA ILE A 158 4.41 2.61 17.13
C ILE A 158 4.36 1.21 16.49
N LEU A 159 5.44 0.78 15.83
CA LEU A 159 5.55 -0.58 15.28
C LEU A 159 5.34 -1.67 16.35
N GLY A 160 5.85 -1.44 17.56
CA GLY A 160 5.59 -2.31 18.71
C GLY A 160 4.11 -2.42 19.06
N GLN A 161 3.36 -1.32 18.99
CA GLN A 161 1.91 -1.29 19.24
C GLN A 161 1.12 -1.95 18.11
N ILE A 162 1.49 -1.73 16.85
CA ILE A 162 0.85 -2.38 15.70
C ILE A 162 0.99 -3.90 15.82
N ARG A 163 2.15 -4.41 16.27
CA ARG A 163 2.36 -5.84 16.49
C ARG A 163 1.40 -6.44 17.51
N THR A 164 1.03 -5.71 18.55
CA THR A 164 0.09 -6.21 19.56
C THR A 164 -1.35 -6.19 19.06
N ILE A 165 -1.69 -5.23 18.19
CA ILE A 165 -3.01 -5.08 17.57
C ILE A 165 -3.23 -6.14 16.47
N HIS A 166 -2.26 -6.28 15.57
CA HIS A 166 -2.33 -7.16 14.41
C HIS A 166 -1.62 -8.48 14.74
N GLN A 167 -2.39 -9.46 15.22
CA GLN A 167 -1.85 -10.79 15.54
C GLN A 167 -1.18 -11.44 14.31
N PRO A 168 -0.07 -12.18 14.49
CA PRO A 168 0.84 -12.59 13.42
C PRO A 168 0.29 -13.58 12.36
N ASN A 169 -0.98 -14.00 12.43
CA ASN A 169 -1.46 -15.19 11.71
C ASN A 169 -2.54 -14.97 10.64
N THR A 170 -2.99 -13.74 10.36
CA THR A 170 -4.21 -13.57 9.53
C THR A 170 -4.08 -12.67 8.30
N SER A 171 -3.09 -11.79 8.18
CA SER A 171 -2.89 -10.96 6.98
C SER A 171 -1.48 -10.37 6.90
N LEU A 172 -0.97 -10.17 5.67
CA LEU A 172 0.25 -9.38 5.47
C LEU A 172 -0.05 -7.92 5.85
N TYR A 173 0.69 -7.38 6.81
CA TYR A 173 0.66 -5.97 7.17
C TYR A 173 1.90 -5.29 6.57
N PRO A 174 1.82 -4.70 5.35
CA PRO A 174 2.94 -4.04 4.71
C PRO A 174 3.41 -2.81 5.48
N ILE A 175 4.73 -2.72 5.67
CA ILE A 175 5.41 -1.52 6.14
C ILE A 175 6.23 -0.97 4.97
N ILE A 176 6.05 0.29 4.64
CA ILE A 176 6.73 0.92 3.52
C ILE A 176 7.56 2.08 4.04
N ILE A 177 8.87 1.93 3.96
CA ILE A 177 9.82 2.99 4.29
C ILE A 177 10.06 3.78 3.02
N THR A 178 9.48 4.97 2.94
CA THR A 178 9.72 5.91 1.85
C THR A 178 10.88 6.83 2.22
N ILE A 179 11.90 6.85 1.37
CA ILE A 179 13.01 7.81 1.49
C ILE A 179 12.68 8.97 0.56
N SER A 180 12.07 10.01 1.10
CA SER A 180 11.69 11.20 0.34
C SER A 180 12.90 12.06 0.03
N LYS A 181 12.79 12.97 -0.95
CA LYS A 181 13.90 13.85 -1.36
C LYS A 181 15.17 13.05 -1.65
N TYR A 182 15.03 11.87 -2.25
CA TYR A 182 16.14 10.92 -2.44
C TYR A 182 17.30 11.49 -3.26
N ASP A 183 17.01 12.47 -4.12
CA ASP A 183 17.99 13.25 -4.85
C ASP A 183 19.04 13.90 -3.93
N TYR A 184 18.70 14.25 -2.68
CA TYR A 184 19.65 14.82 -1.72
C TYR A 184 20.69 13.82 -1.22
N CYS A 185 20.32 12.56 -1.00
CA CYS A 185 21.27 11.56 -0.51
C CYS A 185 21.98 10.78 -1.61
N TYR A 186 21.51 10.91 -2.85
CA TYR A 186 22.10 10.24 -4.01
C TYR A 186 22.75 11.22 -5.02
N LYS A 187 22.88 12.51 -4.66
CA LYS A 187 23.54 13.56 -5.47
C LYS A 187 25.00 13.22 -5.78
N ASN A 188 25.72 12.67 -4.80
CA ASN A 188 27.11 12.26 -4.95
C ASN A 188 27.26 10.73 -4.79
N LYS A 189 27.15 10.01 -5.90
CA LYS A 189 27.21 8.54 -5.92
C LYS A 189 28.55 7.96 -5.45
N GLU A 190 29.63 8.74 -5.53
CA GLU A 190 30.95 8.32 -5.06
C GLU A 190 31.02 8.30 -3.53
N GLU A 191 30.31 9.21 -2.87
CA GLU A 191 30.23 9.28 -1.40
C GLU A 191 29.12 8.39 -0.83
N ARG A 192 28.00 8.24 -1.55
CA ARG A 192 26.81 7.52 -1.09
C ARG A 192 26.24 6.62 -2.18
N SER A 193 26.40 5.31 -1.98
CA SER A 193 25.73 4.29 -2.79
C SER A 193 24.32 3.99 -2.28
N SER A 194 23.48 3.41 -3.15
CA SER A 194 22.14 2.91 -2.80
C SER A 194 22.18 1.91 -1.66
N GLU A 195 23.18 1.03 -1.66
CA GLU A 195 23.36 -0.02 -0.65
C GLU A 195 23.69 0.58 0.71
N ASN A 196 24.49 1.66 0.75
CA ASN A 196 24.82 2.34 1.99
C ASN A 196 23.57 3.00 2.61
N ILE A 197 22.73 3.63 1.79
CA ILE A 197 21.48 4.26 2.25
C ILE A 197 20.50 3.19 2.76
N VAL A 198 20.32 2.09 2.02
CA VAL A 198 19.50 0.96 2.45
C VAL A 198 20.03 0.38 3.76
N LYS A 199 21.35 0.23 3.89
CA LYS A 199 21.98 -0.25 5.13
C LYS A 199 21.66 0.65 6.32
N ASP A 200 21.76 1.97 6.15
CA ASP A 200 21.44 2.92 7.22
C ASP A 200 19.97 2.79 7.64
N ILE A 201 19.04 2.68 6.69
CA ILE A 201 17.62 2.43 6.98
C ILE A 201 17.42 1.12 7.73
N THR A 202 18.05 0.03 7.29
CA THR A 202 17.95 -1.27 7.96
C THR A 202 18.56 -1.29 9.35
N THR A 203 19.54 -0.41 9.62
CA THR A 203 20.13 -0.25 10.95
C THR A 203 19.22 0.57 11.85
N ILE A 204 18.67 1.68 11.36
CA ILE A 204 17.74 2.51 12.12
C ILE A 204 16.49 1.70 12.49
N PHE A 205 15.91 0.97 11.54
CA PHE A 205 14.70 0.15 11.75
C PHE A 205 15.02 -1.33 11.95
N HIS A 206 16.12 -1.65 12.63
CA HIS A 206 16.61 -3.03 12.81
C HIS A 206 15.53 -4.08 13.17
N PRO A 207 14.57 -3.81 14.08
CA PRO A 207 13.53 -4.79 14.43
C PRO A 207 12.67 -5.27 13.26
N LEU A 208 12.60 -4.51 12.16
CA LEU A 208 11.86 -4.92 10.95
C LEU A 208 12.62 -5.95 10.10
N PHE A 209 13.95 -5.99 10.23
CA PHE A 209 14.84 -6.74 9.35
C PHE A 209 15.55 -7.91 10.03
N VAL A 210 15.25 -8.19 11.31
CA VAL A 210 15.74 -9.39 11.98
C VAL A 210 15.15 -10.66 11.34
N GLN A 211 15.92 -11.74 11.38
CA GLN A 211 15.48 -13.03 10.85
C GLN A 211 14.18 -13.48 11.54
N GLY A 212 13.20 -13.92 10.75
CA GLY A 212 11.88 -14.34 11.26
C GLY A 212 10.97 -13.16 11.64
N SER A 213 11.35 -11.93 11.27
CA SER A 213 10.46 -10.77 11.34
C SER A 213 9.12 -11.08 10.64
N PRO A 214 7.96 -10.84 11.28
CA PRO A 214 6.66 -11.13 10.69
C PRO A 214 6.28 -10.12 9.60
N TRP A 215 7.09 -9.07 9.42
CA TRP A 215 6.77 -7.96 8.54
C TRP A 215 7.20 -8.24 7.10
N ILE A 216 6.39 -7.72 6.17
CA ILE A 216 6.82 -7.52 4.80
C ILE A 216 7.10 -6.03 4.62
N VAL A 217 8.32 -5.71 4.17
CA VAL A 217 8.82 -4.33 4.19
C VAL A 217 9.30 -3.93 2.80
N LEU A 218 8.88 -2.76 2.32
CA LEU A 218 9.47 -2.12 1.14
C LEU A 218 10.32 -0.94 1.59
N ILE A 219 11.56 -0.85 1.11
CA ILE A 219 12.34 0.39 1.19
C ILE A 219 12.29 1.03 -0.19
N CYS A 220 11.65 2.19 -0.31
CA CYS A 220 11.42 2.84 -1.60
C CYS A 220 12.02 4.25 -1.62
N PRO A 221 13.09 4.48 -2.40
CA PRO A 221 13.58 5.83 -2.66
C PRO A 221 12.63 6.56 -3.62
N ILE A 222 12.18 7.75 -3.22
CA ILE A 222 11.26 8.57 -4.00
C ILE A 222 11.77 10.03 -4.08
N THR A 223 11.49 10.69 -5.19
CA THR A 223 11.70 12.14 -5.32
C THR A 223 10.64 12.74 -6.23
N LEU A 224 10.30 14.01 -6.00
CA LEU A 224 9.43 14.78 -6.90
C LEU A 224 10.22 15.44 -8.04
N GLY A 225 11.55 15.41 -7.98
CA GLY A 225 12.45 16.10 -8.90
C GLY A 225 13.72 16.52 -8.19
N ALA A 226 14.81 16.65 -8.95
CA ALA A 226 16.10 17.04 -8.41
C ALA A 226 16.12 18.52 -7.98
N GLU A 227 16.76 18.80 -6.85
CA GLU A 227 17.12 20.15 -6.41
C GLU A 227 15.90 21.07 -6.20
N LEU A 228 14.72 20.51 -5.96
CA LEU A 228 13.48 21.27 -5.79
C LEU A 228 13.48 22.18 -4.56
N ALA A 229 14.26 21.86 -3.53
CA ALA A 229 14.44 22.73 -2.36
C ALA A 229 15.61 23.72 -2.51
N GLU A 230 16.59 23.45 -3.39
CA GLU A 230 17.68 24.40 -3.73
C GLU A 230 17.24 25.41 -4.80
N ASN A 231 16.31 25.03 -5.67
CA ASN A 231 15.69 25.88 -6.67
C ASN A 231 14.14 25.84 -6.57
N PRO A 232 13.57 26.39 -5.49
CA PRO A 232 12.13 26.37 -5.25
C PRO A 232 11.33 27.07 -6.34
N SER A 233 11.91 28.02 -7.05
CA SER A 233 11.25 28.79 -8.11
C SER A 233 11.43 28.14 -9.49
N GLY A 234 12.60 27.58 -9.81
CA GLY A 234 12.92 27.12 -11.16
C GLY A 234 12.91 25.61 -11.38
N GLY A 235 12.96 24.80 -10.31
CA GLY A 235 13.10 23.35 -10.42
C GLY A 235 11.94 22.68 -11.16
N LYS A 236 12.19 21.64 -11.95
CA LYS A 236 11.14 20.89 -12.67
C LYS A 236 10.62 19.74 -11.81
N ILE A 237 9.29 19.60 -11.75
CA ILE A 237 8.66 18.42 -11.16
C ILE A 237 8.84 17.26 -12.14
N TYR A 238 9.54 16.22 -11.70
CA TYR A 238 9.73 14.95 -12.41
C TYR A 238 9.73 13.83 -11.36
N PRO A 239 8.55 13.31 -11.00
CA PRO A 239 8.43 12.32 -9.95
C PRO A 239 9.10 11.01 -10.35
N VAL A 240 9.89 10.42 -9.45
CA VAL A 240 10.55 9.13 -9.63
C VAL A 240 10.11 8.19 -8.52
N ASN A 241 9.63 7.01 -8.91
CA ASN A 241 9.15 5.93 -8.05
C ASN A 241 7.99 6.30 -7.10
N CYS A 242 7.32 7.43 -7.27
CA CYS A 242 6.26 7.86 -6.34
C CYS A 242 5.02 6.94 -6.34
N ASP A 243 4.85 6.12 -7.36
CA ASP A 243 3.78 5.14 -7.50
C ASP A 243 4.10 3.76 -6.88
N ILE A 244 5.38 3.40 -6.81
CA ILE A 244 5.83 2.10 -6.30
C ILE A 244 5.32 1.79 -4.88
N PRO A 245 5.37 2.71 -3.91
CA PRO A 245 4.83 2.44 -2.57
C PRO A 245 3.35 2.09 -2.57
N ILE A 246 2.52 2.80 -3.34
CA ILE A 246 1.07 2.53 -3.38
C ILE A 246 0.80 1.20 -4.09
N PHE A 247 1.53 0.89 -5.17
CA PHE A 247 1.40 -0.40 -5.85
C PHE A 247 1.76 -1.57 -4.93
N PHE A 248 2.79 -1.43 -4.11
CA PHE A 248 3.16 -2.45 -3.12
C PHE A 248 2.10 -2.62 -2.03
N ALA A 249 1.53 -1.52 -1.53
CA ALA A 249 0.42 -1.57 -0.57
C ALA A 249 -0.80 -2.30 -1.14
N LEU A 250 -1.18 -1.97 -2.38
CA LEU A 250 -2.29 -2.61 -3.11
C LEU A 250 -2.01 -4.10 -3.36
N TYR A 251 -0.78 -4.43 -3.78
CA TYR A 251 -0.34 -5.80 -4.00
C TYR A 251 -0.51 -6.66 -2.75
N CYS A 252 0.00 -6.21 -1.60
CA CYS A 252 -0.10 -6.98 -0.34
C CYS A 252 -1.55 -7.18 0.13
N ASN A 253 -2.40 -6.16 -0.06
CA ASN A 253 -3.82 -6.23 0.27
C ASN A 253 -4.56 -7.21 -0.66
N LEU A 254 -4.30 -7.15 -1.96
CA LEU A 254 -4.89 -8.07 -2.94
C LEU A 254 -4.40 -9.51 -2.74
N LEU A 255 -3.15 -9.70 -2.34
CA LEU A 255 -2.61 -11.03 -2.02
C LEU A 255 -3.33 -11.65 -0.83
N THR A 256 -3.61 -10.86 0.21
CA THR A 256 -4.39 -11.33 1.37
C THR A 256 -5.84 -11.63 0.96
N LYS A 257 -6.45 -10.74 0.18
CA LYS A 257 -7.84 -10.88 -0.29
C LYS A 257 -8.04 -12.12 -1.15
N THR A 258 -7.17 -12.32 -2.15
CA THR A 258 -7.23 -13.47 -3.06
C THR A 258 -7.02 -14.78 -2.31
N ALA A 259 -6.14 -14.81 -1.31
CA ALA A 259 -5.95 -15.98 -0.45
C ALA A 259 -7.22 -16.33 0.36
N VAL A 260 -7.93 -15.33 0.89
CA VAL A 260 -9.21 -15.53 1.60
C VAL A 260 -10.29 -16.04 0.65
N GLU A 261 -10.44 -15.42 -0.51
CA GLU A 261 -11.41 -15.82 -1.54
C GLU A 261 -11.15 -17.26 -2.00
N ALA A 262 -9.90 -17.64 -2.25
CA ALA A 262 -9.53 -19.02 -2.61
C ALA A 262 -9.95 -20.04 -1.54
N LYS A 263 -9.76 -19.72 -0.25
CA LYS A 263 -10.23 -20.58 0.86
C LYS A 263 -11.76 -20.68 0.90
N GLN A 264 -12.46 -19.57 0.71
CA GLN A 264 -13.93 -19.55 0.68
C GLN A 264 -14.48 -20.38 -0.49
N ILE A 265 -13.89 -20.22 -1.68
CA ILE A 265 -14.22 -20.98 -2.88
C ILE A 265 -14.08 -22.49 -2.62
N LYS A 266 -12.96 -22.94 -2.06
CA LYS A 266 -12.74 -24.35 -1.69
C LYS A 266 -13.80 -24.84 -0.71
N SER A 267 -14.09 -24.06 0.34
CA SER A 267 -15.11 -24.41 1.33
C SER A 267 -16.52 -24.53 0.75
N LEU A 268 -16.92 -23.58 -0.11
CA LEU A 268 -18.23 -23.61 -0.76
C LEU A 268 -18.35 -24.78 -1.74
N TRP A 269 -17.30 -25.04 -2.51
CA TRP A 269 -17.27 -26.18 -3.42
C TRP A 269 -17.39 -27.52 -2.69
N LEU A 270 -16.69 -27.71 -1.57
CA LEU A 270 -16.84 -28.91 -0.74
C LEU A 270 -18.28 -29.06 -0.22
N LYS A 271 -18.92 -27.96 0.18
CA LYS A 271 -20.33 -27.94 0.60
C LYS A 271 -21.29 -28.23 -0.56
N LEU A 272 -21.00 -27.76 -1.76
CA LEU A 272 -21.75 -28.10 -2.96
C LEU A 272 -21.69 -29.60 -3.23
N LYS A 273 -20.47 -30.16 -3.22
CA LYS A 273 -20.24 -31.59 -3.51
C LYS A 273 -20.82 -32.50 -2.44
N SER A 274 -20.81 -32.11 -1.17
CA SER A 274 -21.48 -32.89 -0.12
C SER A 274 -22.99 -32.89 -0.29
N MET A 275 -23.58 -31.76 -0.71
CA MET A 275 -25.00 -31.70 -1.03
C MET A 275 -25.32 -32.57 -2.24
N GLU A 276 -24.60 -32.45 -3.36
CA GLU A 276 -24.81 -33.25 -4.59
C GLU A 276 -24.77 -34.77 -4.35
N ARG A 277 -24.08 -35.23 -3.29
CA ARG A 277 -23.99 -36.65 -2.90
C ARG A 277 -25.13 -37.14 -1.99
N MET A 278 -26.01 -36.26 -1.51
CA MET A 278 -27.09 -36.68 -0.61
C MET A 278 -28.17 -37.48 -1.37
N PRO A 279 -28.74 -38.56 -0.78
CA PRO A 279 -29.77 -39.38 -1.43
C PRO A 279 -30.98 -38.57 -1.93
N TRP A 280 -31.33 -37.53 -1.18
CA TRP A 280 -32.45 -36.64 -1.45
C TRP A 280 -32.18 -35.63 -2.59
N TYR A 281 -30.97 -35.57 -3.13
CA TYR A 281 -30.62 -34.69 -4.26
C TYR A 281 -31.49 -34.95 -5.48
N ARG A 282 -31.87 -36.21 -5.70
CA ARG A 282 -32.76 -36.62 -6.81
C ARG A 282 -34.24 -36.41 -6.51
N ILE A 283 -34.59 -36.00 -5.28
CA ILE A 283 -35.97 -35.71 -4.91
C ILE A 283 -36.21 -34.21 -5.10
N PRO A 284 -37.23 -33.81 -5.88
CA PRO A 284 -37.49 -32.41 -6.22
C PRO A 284 -38.14 -31.66 -5.04
N LEU A 285 -37.48 -31.66 -3.87
CA LEU A 285 -37.84 -30.80 -2.76
C LEU A 285 -37.42 -29.36 -3.12
N PHE A 286 -38.42 -28.49 -3.26
CA PHE A 286 -38.26 -27.09 -3.67
C PHE A 286 -37.24 -26.33 -2.79
N SER A 287 -37.28 -26.55 -1.47
CA SER A 287 -36.37 -25.92 -0.51
C SER A 287 -34.90 -26.31 -0.73
N TYR A 288 -34.66 -27.55 -1.14
CA TYR A 288 -33.32 -28.09 -1.34
C TYR A 288 -32.71 -27.59 -2.66
N HIS A 289 -33.48 -27.59 -3.75
CA HIS A 289 -33.06 -27.03 -5.04
C HIS A 289 -32.75 -25.53 -4.95
N LYS A 290 -33.59 -24.78 -4.21
CA LYS A 290 -33.34 -23.36 -3.94
C LYS A 290 -31.99 -23.14 -3.23
N LYS A 291 -31.69 -23.95 -2.20
CA LYS A 291 -30.43 -23.87 -1.44
C LYS A 291 -29.20 -24.20 -2.29
N LEU A 292 -29.30 -25.21 -3.17
CA LEU A 292 -28.24 -25.53 -4.13
C LEU A 292 -27.99 -24.39 -5.11
N ASN A 293 -29.04 -23.82 -5.68
CA ASN A 293 -28.91 -22.72 -6.63
C ASN A 293 -28.28 -21.49 -5.99
N LEU A 294 -28.68 -21.13 -4.76
CA LEU A 294 -28.04 -20.06 -4.00
C LEU A 294 -26.54 -20.32 -3.79
N LEU A 295 -26.18 -21.55 -3.42
CA LEU A 295 -24.79 -21.91 -3.17
C LEU A 295 -23.94 -21.89 -4.45
N LYS A 296 -24.52 -22.29 -5.59
CA LYS A 296 -23.87 -22.14 -6.91
C LYS A 296 -23.70 -20.65 -7.25
N GLN A 297 -24.72 -19.82 -7.06
CA GLN A 297 -24.64 -18.37 -7.30
C GLN A 297 -23.56 -17.71 -6.45
N ASP A 298 -23.48 -18.03 -5.16
CA ASP A 298 -22.44 -17.54 -4.25
C ASP A 298 -21.05 -17.96 -4.73
N LEU A 299 -20.89 -19.23 -5.13
CA LEU A 299 -19.64 -19.78 -5.64
C LEU A 299 -19.18 -19.06 -6.92
N TYR A 300 -20.09 -18.80 -7.86
CA TYR A 300 -19.81 -18.02 -9.07
C TYR A 300 -19.43 -16.56 -8.76
N LYS A 301 -20.17 -15.91 -7.85
CA LYS A 301 -19.90 -14.52 -7.46
C LYS A 301 -18.49 -14.39 -6.87
N ILE A 302 -18.11 -15.28 -5.97
CA ILE A 302 -16.79 -15.25 -5.33
C ILE A 302 -15.69 -15.61 -6.33
N LYS A 303 -15.88 -16.62 -7.19
CA LYS A 303 -14.89 -16.97 -8.23
C LYS A 303 -14.62 -15.82 -9.19
N ARG A 304 -15.67 -15.15 -9.66
CA ARG A 304 -15.53 -13.98 -10.53
C ARG A 304 -14.76 -12.84 -9.85
N SER A 305 -15.02 -12.58 -8.56
CA SER A 305 -14.24 -11.62 -7.77
C SER A 305 -12.77 -12.04 -7.67
N TYR A 306 -12.52 -13.31 -7.36
CA TYR A 306 -11.20 -13.89 -7.24
C TYR A 306 -10.39 -13.75 -8.54
N ASP A 307 -10.94 -14.15 -9.68
CA ASP A 307 -10.25 -14.08 -10.98
C ASP A 307 -9.85 -12.64 -11.33
N LEU A 308 -10.74 -11.69 -11.06
CA LEU A 308 -10.49 -10.27 -11.28
C LEU A 308 -9.36 -9.76 -10.36
N ASN A 309 -9.44 -10.05 -9.05
CA ASN A 309 -8.43 -9.65 -8.08
C ASN A 309 -7.07 -10.30 -8.40
N PHE A 310 -7.07 -11.55 -8.86
CA PHE A 310 -5.87 -12.29 -9.23
C PHE A 310 -5.20 -11.72 -10.48
N LYS A 311 -5.99 -11.31 -11.50
CA LYS A 311 -5.46 -10.57 -12.65
C LYS A 311 -4.78 -9.25 -12.22
N HIS A 312 -5.42 -8.49 -11.33
CA HIS A 312 -4.83 -7.24 -10.81
C HIS A 312 -3.57 -7.49 -9.98
N LEU A 313 -3.55 -8.56 -9.18
CA LEU A 313 -2.39 -8.97 -8.38
C LEU A 313 -1.17 -9.22 -9.28
N ASN A 314 -1.34 -9.96 -10.38
CA ASN A 314 -0.25 -10.26 -11.32
C ASN A 314 0.23 -9.01 -12.06
N ALA A 315 -0.67 -8.10 -12.43
CA ALA A 315 -0.28 -6.81 -13.04
C ALA A 315 0.60 -5.99 -12.09
N LEU A 316 0.20 -5.87 -10.81
CA LEU A 316 1.00 -5.16 -9.80
C LEU A 316 2.33 -5.85 -9.51
N ALA A 317 2.34 -7.19 -9.45
CA ALA A 317 3.57 -7.96 -9.24
C ALA A 317 4.59 -7.70 -10.35
N SER A 318 4.16 -7.67 -11.61
CA SER A 318 5.03 -7.35 -12.75
C SER A 318 5.65 -5.95 -12.62
N CYS A 319 4.85 -4.94 -12.26
CA CYS A 319 5.34 -3.57 -12.07
C CYS A 319 6.39 -3.50 -10.95
N LEU A 320 6.13 -4.21 -9.84
CA LEU A 320 7.02 -4.21 -8.68
C LEU A 320 8.32 -4.97 -8.95
N GLN A 321 8.29 -6.02 -9.78
CA GLN A 321 9.49 -6.77 -10.20
C GLN A 321 10.50 -5.88 -10.93
N GLU A 322 10.03 -4.98 -11.80
CA GLU A 322 10.89 -4.08 -12.59
C GLU A 322 11.72 -3.12 -11.71
N VAL A 323 11.24 -2.80 -10.51
CA VAL A 323 11.86 -1.81 -9.62
C VAL A 323 12.53 -2.41 -8.38
N GLN A 324 12.55 -3.74 -8.21
CA GLN A 324 13.12 -4.35 -6.98
C GLN A 324 14.61 -4.09 -6.77
N GLN A 325 15.35 -3.77 -7.84
CA GLN A 325 16.77 -3.43 -7.74
C GLN A 325 16.98 -2.10 -7.02
N THR A 326 16.08 -1.14 -7.21
CA THR A 326 16.17 0.21 -6.62
C THR A 326 15.27 0.37 -5.38
N ALA A 327 14.26 -0.48 -5.24
CA ALA A 327 13.34 -0.51 -4.11
C ALA A 327 13.24 -1.92 -3.53
N PRO A 328 14.20 -2.34 -2.68
CA PRO A 328 14.26 -3.72 -2.18
C PRO A 328 13.06 -4.03 -1.27
N ILE A 329 12.53 -5.23 -1.46
CA ILE A 329 11.46 -5.80 -0.63
C ILE A 329 12.09 -6.82 0.32
N TYR A 330 11.70 -6.78 1.58
CA TYR A 330 12.13 -7.70 2.62
C TYR A 330 10.94 -8.51 3.13
N LYS A 331 11.17 -9.81 3.34
CA LYS A 331 10.26 -10.72 4.02
C LYS A 331 11.07 -11.59 4.98
N GLU A 332 10.61 -11.74 6.21
CA GLU A 332 11.31 -12.54 7.24
C GLU A 332 12.75 -12.06 7.49
N GLY A 333 12.99 -10.76 7.30
CA GLY A 333 14.31 -10.12 7.45
C GLY A 333 15.28 -10.31 6.28
N LYS A 334 14.85 -10.95 5.18
CA LYS A 334 15.69 -11.19 3.99
C LYS A 334 15.13 -10.49 2.77
N VAL A 335 16.02 -10.07 1.86
CA VAL A 335 15.61 -9.55 0.55
C VAL A 335 14.82 -10.64 -0.18
N ALA A 336 13.61 -10.29 -0.61
CA ALA A 336 12.66 -11.17 -1.25
C ALA A 336 12.39 -10.71 -2.68
N GLN A 337 12.39 -11.67 -3.61
CA GLN A 337 11.90 -11.45 -4.95
C GLN A 337 10.40 -11.68 -4.95
N LEU A 338 9.65 -10.77 -5.58
CA LEU A 338 8.24 -11.03 -5.85
C LEU A 338 8.17 -12.05 -6.98
N GLN A 339 7.38 -13.10 -6.80
CA GLN A 339 7.11 -14.05 -7.86
C GLN A 339 5.69 -13.81 -8.38
N LEU A 340 5.53 -13.85 -9.69
CA LEU A 340 4.21 -14.00 -10.30
C LEU A 340 3.66 -15.33 -9.79
N SER A 341 2.50 -15.27 -9.15
CA SER A 341 1.86 -16.46 -8.61
C SER A 341 1.07 -17.17 -9.70
N ASP A 342 1.20 -18.49 -9.80
CA ASP A 342 0.20 -19.34 -10.43
C ASP A 342 -1.06 -19.37 -9.58
N SER A 343 -2.23 -19.55 -10.21
CA SER A 343 -3.48 -19.51 -9.46
C SER A 343 -3.58 -20.74 -8.54
N PRO A 344 -3.77 -20.58 -7.22
CA PRO A 344 -4.00 -21.71 -6.31
C PRO A 344 -5.29 -22.51 -6.60
N LEU A 345 -6.09 -22.09 -7.58
CA LEU A 345 -7.25 -22.81 -8.08
C LEU A 345 -7.01 -23.48 -9.43
N GLU A 346 -5.93 -23.17 -10.15
CA GLU A 346 -5.67 -23.63 -11.53
C GLU A 346 -5.60 -25.15 -11.63
N ASN A 347 -4.92 -25.78 -10.67
CA ASN A 347 -4.79 -27.24 -10.59
C ASN A 347 -5.85 -27.90 -9.69
N HIS A 348 -6.86 -27.15 -9.24
CA HIS A 348 -7.91 -27.68 -8.37
C HIS A 348 -9.11 -28.15 -9.22
N PRO A 349 -9.78 -29.28 -8.90
CA PRO A 349 -10.96 -29.80 -9.63
C PRO A 349 -12.15 -28.82 -9.77
N ILE A 350 -12.06 -27.68 -9.11
CA ILE A 350 -13.05 -26.62 -9.21
C ILE A 350 -12.91 -25.83 -10.50
N HIS A 351 -11.69 -25.73 -11.04
CA HIS A 351 -11.41 -25.06 -12.29
C HIS A 351 -12.20 -25.71 -13.44
N ASP A 352 -12.16 -27.04 -13.51
CA ASP A 352 -12.91 -27.82 -14.50
C ASP A 352 -14.42 -27.66 -14.31
N TRP A 353 -14.90 -27.68 -13.06
CA TRP A 353 -16.32 -27.47 -12.76
C TRP A 353 -16.83 -26.12 -13.28
N PHE A 354 -16.05 -25.04 -13.13
CA PHE A 354 -16.41 -23.74 -13.68
C PHE A 354 -16.39 -23.74 -15.21
N SER A 355 -15.42 -24.41 -15.83
CA SER A 355 -15.30 -24.51 -17.29
C SER A 355 -16.51 -25.24 -17.90
N GLU A 356 -16.96 -26.32 -17.25
CA GLU A 356 -18.12 -27.11 -17.68
C GLU A 356 -19.47 -26.39 -17.49
N ASN A 357 -19.58 -25.55 -16.45
CA ASN A 357 -20.84 -24.95 -16.06
C ASN A 357 -20.98 -23.48 -16.53
N HIS A 358 -19.98 -22.89 -17.18
CA HIS A 358 -19.93 -21.45 -17.49
C HIS A 358 -21.16 -20.94 -18.27
N ASN A 359 -21.71 -21.74 -19.20
CA ASN A 359 -22.86 -21.36 -20.02
C ASN A 359 -24.22 -21.41 -19.28
N SER A 360 -24.27 -22.00 -18.09
CA SER A 360 -25.52 -22.16 -17.33
C SER A 360 -25.80 -21.02 -16.35
N PHE A 361 -24.90 -20.03 -16.26
CA PHE A 361 -24.95 -18.93 -15.28
C PHE A 361 -24.67 -17.53 -15.88
N ILE A 362 -24.43 -17.44 -17.19
CA ILE A 362 -24.52 -16.18 -17.97
C ILE A 362 -25.99 -16.02 -18.37
#